data_AF-A0A1G7BI68-F1
#
_entry.id   AF-A0A1G7BI68-F1
#
_cell.length_a   1.000
_cell.length_b   1.000
_cell.length_c   1.000
_cell.angle_alpha   90.00
_cell.angle_beta   90.00
_cell.angle_gamma   90.00
#
_symmetry.space_group_name_H-M   'P 1'
#
loop_
_entity.id
_entity.type
_entity.pdbx_description
1 polymer ?
#
loop_
_entity_poly.entity_id
_entity_poly.type
_entity_poly.pdbx_seq_one_letter_code
_entity_poly.pdbx_strand_id
1 'polypeptide(L)'
;MTTTADTEAKAPRKRRRGLRAALISLIVILVLALGALGGAGWYFSGEVIDVDHSASEYDLTVEAVDDATVTLPRGKHTEKPGTWGLSWEDGQALIGDVVDSDEDSVTRALDRVLYGDLAEGTKVRVDTYGFRGDPSTALGLDFTTVDIPTDLGDMPAWHLPGDGPTWVITVHGRNADPGETLRGIDTYQSLGYPVLAVTYRNDEGAPEAPNGKHSLGAHESDDIADAVDYALANGAEDVILHGWSMGGAIVTTAARELEDPAVVKGIVLDSPVVDWNSTLDMQAADRDVIAPITWAAKRIVEWRADLDFDDLD
;
A
#
# COMPACT_ATOMS: atom_id res chain seq x y z
N MET A 1 67.69 67.15 12.60
CA MET A 1 66.44 66.91 11.85
C MET A 1 66.59 65.62 11.08
N THR A 2 65.86 64.56 11.47
CA THR A 2 65.19 63.64 10.54
C THR A 2 64.21 62.78 11.33
N THR A 3 62.95 62.83 10.92
CA THR A 3 61.80 62.16 11.51
C THR A 3 61.86 60.65 11.29
N THR A 4 61.68 59.86 12.35
CA THR A 4 61.22 58.47 12.23
C THR A 4 59.72 58.47 11.94
N ALA A 5 59.32 57.98 10.77
CA ALA A 5 57.91 57.82 10.42
C ALA A 5 57.41 56.45 10.89
N ASP A 6 56.33 56.44 11.69
CA ASP A 6 55.64 55.20 12.06
C ASP A 6 55.14 54.44 10.83
N THR A 7 55.48 53.16 10.76
CA THR A 7 54.95 52.26 9.73
C THR A 7 53.73 51.53 10.27
N GLU A 8 52.55 52.08 9.99
CA GLU A 8 51.25 51.54 10.40
C GLU A 8 51.03 50.11 9.84
N ALA A 9 50.96 49.12 10.74
CA ALA A 9 50.93 47.71 10.38
C ALA A 9 49.55 47.28 9.81
N LYS A 10 49.40 47.32 8.48
CA LYS A 10 48.22 46.80 7.77
C LYS A 10 48.05 45.29 7.98
N ALA A 11 47.10 44.92 8.86
CA ALA A 11 46.70 43.55 9.11
C ALA A 11 46.30 42.79 7.81
N PRO A 12 46.57 41.47 7.70
CA PRO A 12 46.70 40.79 6.42
C PRO A 12 45.36 40.54 5.70
N ARG A 13 45.08 41.36 4.67
CA ARG A 13 43.95 41.22 3.73
C ARG A 13 43.75 39.80 3.17
N LYS A 14 44.83 39.01 2.99
CA LYS A 14 44.75 37.60 2.51
C LYS A 14 43.93 36.70 3.44
N ARG A 15 44.10 36.80 4.77
CA ARG A 15 43.42 35.92 5.75
C ARG A 15 41.89 36.08 5.69
N ARG A 16 41.41 37.32 5.53
CA ARG A 16 39.97 37.63 5.37
C ARG A 16 39.37 37.14 4.03
N ARG A 17 40.17 37.00 2.96
CA ARG A 17 39.70 36.41 1.69
C ARG A 17 39.55 34.90 1.77
N GLY A 18 40.51 34.19 2.39
CA GLY A 18 40.42 32.74 2.60
C GLY A 18 39.21 32.34 3.46
N LEU A 19 38.97 33.05 4.58
CA LEU A 19 37.80 32.84 5.43
C LEU A 19 36.47 33.08 4.70
N ARG A 20 36.38 34.10 3.84
CA ARG A 20 35.17 34.35 3.03
C ARG A 20 34.94 33.27 1.98
N ALA A 21 35.99 32.81 1.31
CA ALA A 21 35.89 31.70 0.35
C ALA A 21 35.42 30.42 1.04
N ALA A 22 36.02 30.05 2.17
CA ALA A 22 35.61 28.89 2.96
C ALA A 22 34.16 28.98 3.45
N LEU A 23 33.72 30.16 3.92
CA LEU A 23 32.33 30.39 4.32
C LEU A 23 31.35 30.27 3.14
N ILE A 24 31.69 30.82 1.97
CA ILE A 24 30.87 30.67 0.76
C ILE A 24 30.81 29.19 0.34
N SER A 25 31.93 28.47 0.34
CA SER A 25 31.94 27.03 0.04
C SER A 25 31.08 26.23 1.03
N LEU A 26 31.15 26.53 2.34
CA LEU A 26 30.31 25.88 3.35
C LEU A 26 28.81 26.16 3.12
N ILE A 27 28.44 27.41 2.80
CA ILE A 27 27.06 27.78 2.47
C ILE A 27 26.59 27.05 1.21
N VAL A 28 27.41 26.99 0.16
CA VAL A 28 27.08 26.27 -1.08
C VAL A 28 26.90 24.77 -0.81
N ILE A 29 27.79 24.14 -0.04
CA ILE A 29 27.65 22.73 0.35
C ILE A 29 26.37 22.51 1.17
N LEU A 30 26.05 23.39 2.11
CA LEU A 30 24.82 23.31 2.91
C LEU A 30 23.56 23.45 2.04
N VAL A 31 23.54 24.42 1.12
CA VAL A 31 22.41 24.61 0.19
C VAL A 31 22.24 23.40 -0.74
N LEU A 32 23.33 22.84 -1.26
CA LEU A 32 23.28 21.61 -2.08
C LEU A 32 22.81 20.41 -1.27
N ALA A 33 23.26 20.25 -0.02
CA ALA A 33 22.85 19.17 0.87
C ALA A 33 21.36 19.27 1.24
N LEU A 34 20.86 20.48 1.55
CA LEU A 34 19.44 20.73 1.81
C LEU A 34 18.58 20.52 0.54
N GLY A 35 19.08 20.92 -0.64
CA GLY A 35 18.41 20.67 -1.91
C GLY A 35 18.32 19.18 -2.24
N ALA A 36 19.40 18.42 -2.02
CA ALA A 36 19.41 16.98 -2.18
C ALA A 36 18.47 16.28 -1.17
N LEU A 37 18.46 16.74 0.08
CA LEU A 37 17.56 16.23 1.12
C LEU A 37 16.09 16.47 0.78
N GLY A 38 15.74 17.68 0.34
CA GLY A 38 14.37 18.02 -0.10
C GLY A 38 13.94 17.25 -1.35
N GLY A 39 14.85 17.07 -2.32
CA GLY A 39 14.58 16.26 -3.51
C GLY A 39 14.37 14.78 -3.20
N ALA A 40 15.18 14.20 -2.31
CA ALA A 40 15.03 12.81 -1.87
C ALA A 40 13.74 12.63 -1.04
N GLY A 41 13.46 13.54 -0.10
CA GLY A 41 12.22 13.54 0.67
C GLY A 41 10.98 13.68 -0.21
N TRP A 42 11.02 14.52 -1.25
CA TRP A 42 9.95 14.62 -2.24
C TRP A 42 9.75 13.30 -3.00
N TYR A 43 10.83 12.68 -3.50
CA TYR A 43 10.76 11.38 -4.16
C TYR A 43 10.12 10.31 -3.27
N PHE A 44 10.64 10.11 -2.06
CA PHE A 44 10.09 9.11 -1.13
C PHE A 44 8.70 9.46 -0.59
N SER A 45 8.30 10.74 -0.54
CA SER A 45 6.89 11.08 -0.27
C SER A 45 5.97 10.61 -1.40
N GLY A 46 6.41 10.69 -2.66
CA GLY A 46 5.65 10.19 -3.80
C GLY A 46 5.41 8.69 -3.73
N GLU A 47 6.45 7.92 -3.40
CA GLU A 47 6.38 6.47 -3.13
C GLU A 47 5.35 6.09 -2.03
N VAL A 48 4.90 7.03 -1.20
CA VAL A 48 3.92 6.84 -0.13
C VAL A 48 2.52 7.29 -0.53
N ILE A 49 2.34 8.45 -1.16
CA ILE A 49 1.00 9.03 -1.42
C ILE A 49 0.60 9.15 -2.89
N ASP A 50 1.49 8.90 -3.84
CA ASP A 50 1.13 8.91 -5.25
C ASP A 50 0.37 7.61 -5.60
N VAL A 51 -0.76 7.80 -6.29
CA VAL A 51 -1.63 6.72 -6.79
C VAL A 51 -0.90 6.04 -7.95
N ASP A 52 -0.83 4.71 -7.92
CA ASP A 52 -0.12 3.91 -8.91
C ASP A 52 -0.90 2.64 -9.24
N HIS A 53 -1.46 2.60 -10.44
CA HIS A 53 -2.20 1.46 -11.01
C HIS A 53 -1.36 0.73 -12.07
N SER A 54 -0.02 0.78 -11.96
CA SER A 54 0.85 0.15 -12.94
C SER A 54 0.67 -1.37 -12.99
N ALA A 55 0.50 -1.89 -14.22
CA ALA A 55 0.43 -3.33 -14.46
C ALA A 55 1.71 -4.00 -13.96
N SER A 56 1.58 -4.89 -13.00
CA SER A 56 2.74 -5.41 -12.26
C SER A 56 3.51 -6.45 -13.06
N GLU A 57 4.84 -6.42 -12.90
CA GLU A 57 5.78 -7.17 -13.74
C GLU A 57 5.81 -8.67 -13.42
N TYR A 58 6.16 -9.48 -14.43
CA TYR A 58 6.40 -10.93 -14.32
C TYR A 58 7.92 -11.19 -14.26
N ASP A 59 8.47 -11.06 -13.06
CA ASP A 59 9.91 -11.04 -12.78
C ASP A 59 10.56 -12.43 -12.76
N LEU A 60 9.80 -13.47 -12.44
CA LEU A 60 10.24 -14.86 -12.40
C LEU A 60 9.99 -15.60 -13.71
N THR A 61 10.64 -16.75 -13.87
CA THR A 61 10.43 -17.67 -14.99
C THR A 61 10.26 -19.08 -14.43
N VAL A 62 9.23 -19.82 -14.85
CA VAL A 62 9.03 -21.20 -14.40
C VAL A 62 10.17 -22.08 -14.90
N GLU A 63 10.82 -22.80 -14.00
CA GLU A 63 11.98 -23.67 -14.29
C GLU A 63 11.55 -25.12 -14.56
N ALA A 64 10.46 -25.56 -13.92
CA ALA A 64 9.77 -26.82 -14.20
C ALA A 64 8.32 -26.75 -13.68
N VAL A 65 7.44 -27.55 -14.26
CA VAL A 65 6.06 -27.75 -13.77
C VAL A 65 5.61 -29.17 -14.08
N ASP A 66 4.88 -29.78 -13.16
CA ASP A 66 4.14 -31.03 -13.36
C ASP A 66 2.73 -30.95 -12.76
N ASP A 67 1.99 -32.07 -12.73
CA ASP A 67 0.60 -32.12 -12.26
C ASP A 67 0.41 -31.73 -10.78
N ALA A 68 1.48 -31.65 -9.98
CA ALA A 68 1.42 -31.43 -8.54
C ALA A 68 2.43 -30.41 -7.98
N THR A 69 3.39 -29.94 -8.79
CA THR A 69 4.44 -29.03 -8.36
C THR A 69 4.84 -28.01 -9.41
N VAL A 70 5.39 -26.88 -8.95
CA VAL A 70 6.05 -25.88 -9.79
C VAL A 70 7.39 -25.50 -9.17
N THR A 71 8.43 -25.43 -10.00
CA THR A 71 9.78 -25.00 -9.61
C THR A 71 10.03 -23.59 -10.13
N LEU A 72 10.48 -22.73 -9.22
CA LEU A 72 10.73 -21.30 -9.44
C LEU A 72 12.14 -20.94 -8.93
N PRO A 73 12.77 -19.89 -9.48
CA PRO A 73 14.03 -19.38 -8.96
C PRO A 73 13.92 -19.02 -7.47
N ARG A 74 14.98 -19.29 -6.72
CA ARG A 74 15.06 -19.01 -5.28
C ARG A 74 15.07 -17.50 -5.01
N GLY A 75 14.20 -17.06 -4.09
CA GLY A 75 14.14 -15.67 -3.67
C GLY A 75 13.17 -15.40 -2.52
N LYS A 76 13.22 -14.18 -1.98
CA LYS A 76 12.51 -13.72 -0.77
C LYS A 76 10.99 -14.00 -0.78
N HIS A 77 10.37 -14.15 -1.95
CA HIS A 77 8.95 -14.46 -2.10
C HIS A 77 8.69 -15.95 -2.35
N THR A 78 9.49 -16.61 -3.20
CA THR A 78 9.31 -18.04 -3.51
C THR A 78 9.63 -18.95 -2.33
N GLU A 79 10.51 -18.53 -1.41
CA GLU A 79 10.85 -19.27 -0.18
C GLU A 79 9.81 -19.17 0.96
N LYS A 80 8.82 -18.25 0.89
CA LYS A 80 7.89 -18.05 2.03
C LYS A 80 6.89 -19.20 2.17
N PRO A 81 6.70 -19.78 3.37
CA PRO A 81 5.70 -20.84 3.60
C PRO A 81 4.26 -20.34 3.39
N GLY A 82 3.30 -21.27 3.36
CA GLY A 82 1.87 -20.99 3.17
C GLY A 82 1.43 -20.97 1.70
N THR A 83 0.15 -20.68 1.46
CA THR A 83 -0.42 -20.60 0.10
C THR A 83 -0.27 -19.20 -0.47
N TRP A 84 0.14 -19.11 -1.73
CA TRP A 84 0.32 -17.86 -2.48
C TRP A 84 -0.34 -17.98 -3.86
N GLY A 85 -0.61 -16.86 -4.51
CA GLY A 85 -0.93 -16.86 -5.93
C GLY A 85 0.35 -16.98 -6.77
N LEU A 86 0.24 -17.58 -7.94
CA LEU A 86 1.21 -17.50 -9.02
C LEU A 86 0.47 -17.00 -10.25
N SER A 87 1.00 -15.98 -10.93
CA SER A 87 0.26 -15.29 -11.98
C SER A 87 1.15 -14.98 -13.18
N TRP A 88 0.55 -15.00 -14.37
CA TRP A 88 1.16 -14.67 -15.66
C TRP A 88 0.16 -13.91 -16.53
N GLU A 89 0.59 -13.46 -17.71
CA GLU A 89 -0.15 -12.58 -18.63
C GLU A 89 -1.64 -12.97 -18.81
N ASP A 90 -1.89 -14.26 -19.07
CA ASP A 90 -3.23 -14.81 -19.33
C ASP A 90 -3.64 -15.93 -18.33
N GLY A 91 -3.12 -15.92 -17.10
CA GLY A 91 -3.43 -17.01 -16.16
C GLY A 91 -3.01 -16.83 -14.70
N GLN A 92 -3.58 -17.70 -13.86
CA GLN A 92 -3.32 -17.74 -12.42
C GLN A 92 -3.41 -19.17 -11.86
N ALA A 93 -2.61 -19.44 -10.84
CA ALA A 93 -2.63 -20.65 -10.04
C ALA A 93 -2.47 -20.30 -8.54
N LEU A 94 -2.83 -21.24 -7.67
CA LEU A 94 -2.47 -21.25 -6.26
C LEU A 94 -1.30 -22.22 -6.06
N ILE A 95 -0.27 -21.77 -5.33
CA ILE A 95 0.91 -22.55 -4.96
C ILE A 95 0.98 -22.70 -3.45
N GLY A 96 1.14 -23.93 -2.97
CA GLY A 96 1.13 -24.30 -1.57
C GLY A 96 2.53 -24.30 -0.94
N ASP A 97 2.73 -25.20 0.01
CA ASP A 97 4.00 -25.32 0.75
C ASP A 97 5.22 -25.60 -0.14
N VAL A 98 6.40 -25.22 0.34
CA VAL A 98 7.69 -25.59 -0.24
C VAL A 98 7.93 -27.07 0.01
N VAL A 99 8.07 -27.85 -1.07
CA VAL A 99 8.26 -29.31 -1.01
C VAL A 99 9.71 -29.74 -1.22
N ASP A 100 10.51 -28.94 -1.94
CA ASP A 100 11.95 -29.12 -2.08
C ASP A 100 12.63 -27.77 -2.38
N SER A 101 13.94 -27.64 -2.14
CA SER A 101 14.71 -26.45 -2.50
C SER A 101 16.23 -26.70 -2.48
N ASP A 102 16.97 -26.09 -3.41
CA ASP A 102 18.44 -26.15 -3.49
C ASP A 102 19.07 -24.75 -3.51
N GLU A 103 20.35 -24.60 -3.89
CA GLU A 103 21.02 -23.29 -3.85
C GLU A 103 20.40 -22.24 -4.80
N ASP A 104 19.79 -22.67 -5.91
CA ASP A 104 19.29 -21.80 -6.98
C ASP A 104 17.75 -21.83 -7.15
N SER A 105 17.08 -22.92 -6.74
CA SER A 105 15.65 -23.18 -7.02
C SER A 105 14.81 -23.51 -5.78
N VAL A 106 13.50 -23.26 -5.88
CA VAL A 106 12.47 -23.64 -4.90
C VAL A 106 11.31 -24.34 -5.62
N THR A 107 11.00 -25.57 -5.21
CA THR A 107 9.85 -26.33 -5.69
C THR A 107 8.72 -26.26 -4.69
N ARG A 108 7.53 -25.90 -5.15
CA ARG A 108 6.31 -25.74 -4.34
C ARG A 108 5.21 -26.65 -4.84
N ALA A 109 4.28 -27.01 -3.95
CA ALA A 109 3.03 -27.64 -4.34
C ALA A 109 2.26 -26.73 -5.32
N LEU A 110 1.71 -27.31 -6.38
CA LEU A 110 0.78 -26.64 -7.29
C LEU A 110 -0.64 -27.06 -6.88
N ASP A 111 -1.26 -26.28 -6.01
CA ASP A 111 -2.53 -26.65 -5.38
C ASP A 111 -3.68 -26.64 -6.40
N ARG A 112 -3.70 -25.64 -7.29
CA ARG A 112 -4.72 -25.50 -8.34
C ARG A 112 -4.28 -24.49 -9.40
N VAL A 113 -4.38 -24.83 -10.70
CA VAL A 113 -4.46 -23.83 -11.77
C VAL A 113 -5.90 -23.31 -11.83
N LEU A 114 -6.08 -21.99 -11.69
CA LEU A 114 -7.39 -21.34 -11.71
C LEU A 114 -7.87 -21.13 -13.15
N TYR A 115 -7.00 -20.54 -13.98
CA TYR A 115 -7.22 -20.35 -15.42
C TYR A 115 -5.88 -20.14 -16.15
N GLY A 116 -5.89 -20.31 -17.47
CA GLY A 116 -4.69 -20.28 -18.32
C GLY A 116 -3.86 -21.56 -18.25
N ASP A 117 -2.82 -21.65 -19.10
CA ASP A 117 -1.89 -22.78 -19.15
C ASP A 117 -0.55 -22.39 -18.50
N LEU A 118 -0.13 -23.13 -17.46
CA LEU A 118 1.18 -22.98 -16.82
C LEU A 118 2.19 -23.95 -17.45
N ALA A 119 3.35 -23.44 -17.86
CA ALA A 119 4.39 -24.23 -18.54
C ALA A 119 5.80 -23.81 -18.10
N GLU A 120 6.79 -24.68 -18.34
CA GLU A 120 8.21 -24.32 -18.26
C GLU A 120 8.50 -23.13 -19.20
N GLY A 121 9.26 -22.15 -18.70
CA GLY A 121 9.57 -20.92 -19.43
C GLY A 121 8.49 -19.82 -19.34
N THR A 122 7.31 -20.09 -18.77
CA THR A 122 6.29 -19.05 -18.55
C THR A 122 6.83 -17.97 -17.61
N LYS A 123 6.64 -16.70 -17.96
CA LYS A 123 6.93 -15.56 -17.10
C LYS A 123 5.85 -15.42 -16.05
N VAL A 124 6.24 -15.42 -14.79
CA VAL A 124 5.32 -15.41 -13.65
C VAL A 124 5.75 -14.39 -12.60
N ARG A 125 4.82 -14.00 -11.72
CA ARG A 125 5.14 -13.41 -10.41
C ARG A 125 4.39 -14.14 -9.31
N VAL A 126 4.98 -14.17 -8.10
CA VAL A 126 4.27 -14.55 -6.88
C VAL A 126 3.30 -13.42 -6.53
N ASP A 127 2.05 -13.78 -6.26
CA ASP A 127 0.96 -12.86 -5.95
C ASP A 127 0.54 -13.00 -4.49
N THR A 128 0.55 -11.88 -3.77
CA THR A 128 0.19 -11.82 -2.35
C THR A 128 -1.32 -11.79 -2.12
N TYR A 129 -2.14 -11.56 -3.16
CA TYR A 129 -3.60 -11.60 -3.03
C TYR A 129 -4.15 -13.03 -3.05
N GLY A 130 -3.40 -13.98 -3.61
CA GLY A 130 -3.85 -15.35 -3.89
C GLY A 130 -4.74 -15.43 -5.14
N PHE A 131 -5.73 -14.53 -5.23
CA PHE A 131 -6.76 -14.49 -6.27
C PHE A 131 -6.71 -13.18 -7.07
N ARG A 132 -7.19 -13.21 -8.31
CA ARG A 132 -7.47 -12.04 -9.16
C ARG A 132 -8.73 -12.22 -9.97
N GLY A 133 -9.21 -11.12 -10.51
CA GLY A 133 -10.49 -11.04 -11.20
C GLY A 133 -11.57 -10.64 -10.21
N ASP A 134 -12.77 -11.13 -10.45
CA ASP A 134 -13.97 -10.83 -9.67
C ASP A 134 -14.43 -12.07 -8.86
N PRO A 135 -15.42 -11.96 -7.95
CA PRO A 135 -15.87 -13.10 -7.15
C PRO A 135 -16.36 -14.29 -7.97
N SER A 136 -16.89 -14.08 -9.19
CA SER A 136 -17.39 -15.16 -10.04
C SER A 136 -16.24 -15.92 -10.71
N THR A 137 -15.26 -15.19 -11.25
CA THR A 137 -14.11 -15.76 -11.95
C THR A 137 -13.07 -16.35 -11.01
N ALA A 138 -12.83 -15.73 -9.85
CA ALA A 138 -11.86 -16.20 -8.85
C ALA A 138 -12.39 -17.33 -7.96
N LEU A 139 -13.63 -17.19 -7.46
CA LEU A 139 -14.19 -18.04 -6.39
C LEU A 139 -15.43 -18.82 -6.84
N GLY A 140 -16.04 -18.48 -7.97
CA GLY A 140 -17.31 -19.09 -8.42
C GLY A 140 -18.53 -18.56 -7.67
N LEU A 141 -18.44 -17.37 -7.08
CA LEU A 141 -19.49 -16.74 -6.28
C LEU A 141 -20.35 -15.79 -7.12
N ASP A 142 -21.65 -15.74 -6.84
CA ASP A 142 -22.56 -14.76 -7.41
C ASP A 142 -22.34 -13.38 -6.76
N PHE A 143 -22.27 -12.33 -7.57
CA PHE A 143 -22.14 -10.95 -7.09
C PHE A 143 -22.82 -9.96 -8.05
N THR A 144 -23.03 -8.73 -7.58
CA THR A 144 -23.47 -7.60 -8.39
C THR A 144 -22.64 -6.37 -8.07
N THR A 145 -22.23 -5.59 -9.08
CA THR A 145 -21.73 -4.24 -8.82
C THR A 145 -22.88 -3.34 -8.38
N VAL A 146 -22.66 -2.58 -7.31
CA VAL A 146 -23.55 -1.55 -6.80
C VAL A 146 -22.80 -0.22 -6.69
N ASP A 147 -23.55 0.88 -6.74
CA ASP A 147 -23.03 2.24 -6.63
C ASP A 147 -23.31 2.76 -5.20
N ILE A 148 -22.25 3.10 -4.46
CA ILE A 148 -22.29 3.70 -3.13
C ILE A 148 -22.18 5.23 -3.30
N PRO A 149 -23.23 6.02 -2.98
CA PRO A 149 -23.17 7.47 -3.14
C PRO A 149 -22.21 8.09 -2.11
N THR A 150 -21.25 8.91 -2.57
CA THR A 150 -20.36 9.72 -1.72
C THR A 150 -20.37 11.18 -2.13
N ASP A 151 -19.80 12.06 -1.30
CA ASP A 151 -19.59 13.48 -1.61
C ASP A 151 -18.68 13.72 -2.85
N LEU A 152 -17.87 12.74 -3.25
CA LEU A 152 -17.03 12.79 -4.47
C LEU A 152 -17.74 12.23 -5.72
N GLY A 153 -18.85 11.51 -5.54
CA GLY A 153 -19.57 10.78 -6.58
C GLY A 153 -19.84 9.33 -6.20
N ASP A 154 -20.44 8.57 -7.11
CA ASP A 154 -20.77 7.16 -6.87
C ASP A 154 -19.48 6.30 -6.88
N MET A 155 -19.24 5.55 -5.80
CA MET A 155 -18.14 4.58 -5.64
C MET A 155 -18.64 3.17 -5.99
N PRO A 156 -18.03 2.46 -6.95
CA PRO A 156 -18.44 1.10 -7.29
C PRO A 156 -18.00 0.07 -6.23
N ALA A 157 -18.89 -0.84 -5.85
CA ALA A 157 -18.57 -1.94 -4.94
C ALA A 157 -19.15 -3.27 -5.42
N TRP A 158 -18.50 -4.39 -5.11
CA TRP A 158 -19.08 -5.71 -5.29
C TRP A 158 -19.94 -6.07 -4.07
N HIS A 159 -21.25 -6.18 -4.29
CA HIS A 159 -22.17 -6.75 -3.32
C HIS A 159 -22.36 -8.25 -3.61
N LEU A 160 -22.04 -9.08 -2.62
CA LEU A 160 -22.31 -10.51 -2.60
C LEU A 160 -23.45 -10.79 -1.61
N PRO A 161 -24.51 -11.51 -2.03
CA PRO A 161 -25.69 -11.73 -1.19
C PRO A 161 -25.41 -12.64 0.00
N GLY A 162 -26.24 -12.55 1.03
CA GLY A 162 -26.26 -13.45 2.18
C GLY A 162 -27.57 -13.35 2.96
N ASP A 163 -27.74 -14.20 3.96
CA ASP A 163 -29.00 -14.32 4.73
C ASP A 163 -28.93 -13.63 6.11
N GLY A 164 -27.75 -13.16 6.52
CA GLY A 164 -27.52 -12.53 7.83
C GLY A 164 -27.86 -11.03 7.88
N PRO A 165 -28.29 -10.50 9.05
CA PRO A 165 -28.48 -9.06 9.24
C PRO A 165 -27.16 -8.30 9.46
N THR A 166 -26.07 -9.01 9.77
CA THR A 166 -24.72 -8.43 9.80
C THR A 166 -24.12 -8.46 8.41
N TRP A 167 -23.74 -7.30 7.88
CA TRP A 167 -22.96 -7.22 6.64
C TRP A 167 -21.47 -7.17 6.93
N VAL A 168 -20.63 -7.59 5.99
CA VAL A 168 -19.18 -7.46 6.09
C VAL A 168 -18.69 -6.49 5.02
N ILE A 169 -18.05 -5.40 5.43
CA ILE A 169 -17.42 -4.44 4.51
C ILE A 169 -15.92 -4.77 4.46
N THR A 170 -15.44 -5.16 3.28
CA THR A 170 -14.04 -5.56 3.06
C THR A 170 -13.29 -4.46 2.31
N VAL A 171 -12.20 -3.96 2.90
CA VAL A 171 -11.43 -2.80 2.44
C VAL A 171 -9.99 -3.22 2.17
N HIS A 172 -9.54 -3.02 0.93
CA HIS A 172 -8.20 -3.37 0.47
C HIS A 172 -7.14 -2.33 0.89
N GLY A 173 -5.88 -2.65 0.61
CA GLY A 173 -4.73 -1.80 0.85
C GLY A 173 -4.47 -0.76 -0.24
N ARG A 174 -3.45 0.07 0.04
CA ARG A 174 -2.98 1.15 -0.83
C ARG A 174 -2.52 0.64 -2.19
N ASN A 175 -2.99 1.26 -3.28
CA ASN A 175 -2.73 0.83 -4.67
C ASN A 175 -3.10 -0.65 -4.91
N ALA A 176 -4.13 -1.13 -4.21
CA ALA A 176 -4.78 -2.41 -4.46
C ALA A 176 -6.17 -2.17 -5.08
N ASP A 177 -6.92 -3.25 -5.22
CA ASP A 177 -8.30 -3.27 -5.71
C ASP A 177 -9.15 -4.23 -4.86
N PRO A 178 -10.49 -4.23 -4.98
CA PRO A 178 -11.37 -5.14 -4.22
C PRO A 178 -11.02 -6.63 -4.36
N GLY A 179 -10.35 -7.03 -5.44
CA GLY A 179 -9.80 -8.36 -5.64
C GLY A 179 -8.79 -8.80 -4.58
N GLU A 180 -8.10 -7.87 -3.92
CA GLU A 180 -7.25 -8.19 -2.76
C GLU A 180 -8.05 -8.93 -1.68
N THR A 181 -9.29 -8.50 -1.46
CA THR A 181 -10.14 -8.97 -0.35
C THR A 181 -10.70 -10.37 -0.57
N LEU A 182 -10.67 -10.90 -1.80
CA LEU A 182 -11.23 -12.21 -2.19
C LEU A 182 -10.77 -13.36 -1.28
N ARG A 183 -9.51 -13.31 -0.80
CA ARG A 183 -8.95 -14.30 0.16
C ARG A 183 -9.73 -14.40 1.48
N GLY A 184 -10.45 -13.35 1.87
CA GLY A 184 -11.35 -13.35 3.04
C GLY A 184 -12.83 -13.57 2.68
N ILE A 185 -13.27 -13.14 1.49
CA ILE A 185 -14.68 -13.19 1.06
C ILE A 185 -15.23 -14.61 1.08
N ASP A 186 -14.48 -15.60 0.60
CA ASP A 186 -14.91 -17.02 0.57
C ASP A 186 -15.31 -17.52 1.98
N THR A 187 -14.55 -17.12 3.00
CA THR A 187 -14.86 -17.47 4.40
C THR A 187 -16.19 -16.85 4.85
N TYR A 188 -16.43 -15.57 4.59
CA TYR A 188 -17.68 -14.89 4.98
C TYR A 188 -18.91 -15.44 4.25
N GLN A 189 -18.77 -15.72 2.95
CA GLN A 189 -19.81 -16.32 2.12
C GLN A 189 -20.12 -17.76 2.56
N SER A 190 -19.12 -18.56 2.92
CA SER A 190 -19.32 -19.91 3.51
C SER A 190 -20.09 -19.89 4.85
N LEU A 191 -20.07 -18.74 5.54
CA LEU A 191 -20.78 -18.48 6.79
C LEU A 191 -22.14 -17.77 6.59
N GLY A 192 -22.51 -17.43 5.36
CA GLY A 192 -23.80 -16.81 5.00
C GLY A 192 -23.91 -15.30 5.22
N TYR A 193 -22.79 -14.60 5.41
CA TYR A 193 -22.77 -13.13 5.52
C TYR A 193 -22.91 -12.47 4.15
N PRO A 194 -23.79 -11.46 3.99
CA PRO A 194 -23.67 -10.48 2.92
C PRO A 194 -22.31 -9.78 2.99
N VAL A 195 -21.68 -9.55 1.84
CA VAL A 195 -20.38 -8.89 1.75
C VAL A 195 -20.46 -7.71 0.79
N LEU A 196 -19.85 -6.60 1.17
CA LEU A 196 -19.65 -5.42 0.34
C LEU A 196 -18.13 -5.18 0.21
N ALA A 197 -17.56 -5.55 -0.92
CA ALA A 197 -16.16 -5.29 -1.24
C ALA A 197 -16.06 -3.97 -2.01
N VAL A 198 -15.52 -2.96 -1.35
CA VAL A 198 -15.61 -1.56 -1.77
C VAL A 198 -14.33 -1.08 -2.41
N THR A 199 -14.45 -0.21 -3.42
CA THR A 199 -13.41 0.78 -3.72
C THR A 199 -13.55 1.98 -2.79
N TYR A 200 -12.48 2.76 -2.66
CA TYR A 200 -12.50 4.11 -2.11
C TYR A 200 -11.86 5.10 -3.12
N ARG A 201 -11.74 6.37 -2.74
CA ARG A 201 -11.21 7.42 -3.62
C ARG A 201 -9.84 7.09 -4.20
N ASN A 202 -9.66 7.44 -5.48
CA ASN A 202 -8.51 7.18 -6.35
C ASN A 202 -8.37 5.74 -6.93
N ASP A 203 -9.22 4.78 -6.57
CA ASP A 203 -9.16 3.43 -7.16
C ASP A 203 -9.64 3.42 -8.63
N GLU A 204 -9.33 2.34 -9.37
CA GLU A 204 -9.76 2.22 -10.77
C GLU A 204 -11.28 2.19 -10.90
N GLY A 205 -11.84 3.22 -11.54
CA GLY A 205 -13.29 3.36 -11.75
C GLY A 205 -14.02 4.15 -10.65
N ALA A 206 -13.33 4.50 -9.56
CA ALA A 206 -13.84 5.36 -8.50
C ALA A 206 -13.50 6.85 -8.77
N PRO A 207 -14.25 7.81 -8.18
CA PRO A 207 -13.84 9.21 -8.08
C PRO A 207 -12.43 9.43 -7.51
N GLU A 208 -11.70 10.40 -8.07
CA GLU A 208 -10.38 10.82 -7.55
C GLU A 208 -10.53 11.75 -6.32
N ALA A 209 -9.59 11.67 -5.39
CA ALA A 209 -9.46 12.67 -4.32
C ALA A 209 -9.11 14.06 -4.91
N PRO A 210 -9.51 15.18 -4.29
CA PRO A 210 -9.28 16.53 -4.85
C PRO A 210 -7.81 16.92 -5.12
N ASN A 211 -6.86 16.23 -4.50
CA ASN A 211 -5.41 16.39 -4.70
C ASN A 211 -4.76 15.25 -5.52
N GLY A 212 -5.52 14.20 -5.88
CA GLY A 212 -5.04 12.99 -6.55
C GLY A 212 -3.98 12.22 -5.74
N LYS A 213 -4.12 12.19 -4.41
CA LYS A 213 -3.22 11.51 -3.48
C LYS A 213 -4.01 10.59 -2.54
N HIS A 214 -3.31 9.57 -2.03
CA HIS A 214 -3.76 8.83 -0.85
C HIS A 214 -3.61 9.70 0.39
N SER A 215 -4.68 9.76 1.18
CA SER A 215 -4.75 10.38 2.50
C SER A 215 -4.49 9.38 3.63
N LEU A 216 -3.95 8.20 3.29
CA LEU A 216 -3.41 7.20 4.21
C LEU A 216 -4.41 6.68 5.26
N GLY A 217 -5.71 6.80 4.97
CA GLY A 217 -6.80 6.41 5.84
C GLY A 217 -7.46 7.54 6.62
N ALA A 218 -7.05 8.80 6.43
CA ALA A 218 -7.69 9.97 7.05
C ALA A 218 -8.91 10.51 6.29
N HIS A 219 -8.99 10.23 4.98
CA HIS A 219 -10.08 10.71 4.13
C HIS A 219 -10.73 9.58 3.34
N GLU A 220 -10.01 8.50 3.07
CA GLU A 220 -10.61 7.24 2.62
C GLU A 220 -11.59 6.68 3.68
N SER A 221 -11.50 7.11 4.95
CA SER A 221 -12.45 6.75 6.02
C SER A 221 -13.87 7.24 5.75
N ASP A 222 -14.03 8.42 5.14
CA ASP A 222 -15.34 8.97 4.74
C ASP A 222 -16.04 8.02 3.76
N ASP A 223 -15.32 7.49 2.76
CA ASP A 223 -15.87 6.58 1.75
C ASP A 223 -16.37 5.26 2.38
N ILE A 224 -15.71 4.84 3.48
CA ILE A 224 -16.14 3.66 4.25
C ILE A 224 -17.31 3.98 5.17
N ALA A 225 -17.44 5.21 5.68
CA ALA A 225 -18.63 5.64 6.40
C ALA A 225 -19.87 5.65 5.47
N ASP A 226 -19.73 6.18 4.26
CA ASP A 226 -20.77 6.12 3.21
C ASP A 226 -21.12 4.65 2.84
N ALA A 227 -20.14 3.74 2.83
CA ALA A 227 -20.38 2.30 2.64
C ALA A 227 -21.13 1.63 3.80
N VAL A 228 -20.90 2.08 5.05
CA VAL A 228 -21.67 1.63 6.23
C VAL A 228 -23.12 2.10 6.13
N ASP A 229 -23.33 3.38 5.81
CA ASP A 229 -24.67 3.96 5.63
C ASP A 229 -25.42 3.29 4.46
N TYR A 230 -24.72 2.96 3.37
CA TYR A 230 -25.27 2.16 2.28
C TYR A 230 -25.72 0.77 2.77
N ALA A 231 -24.89 0.05 3.52
CA ALA A 231 -25.24 -1.27 4.03
C ALA A 231 -26.46 -1.22 4.95
N LEU A 232 -26.51 -0.27 5.88
CA LEU A 232 -27.65 -0.05 6.79
C LEU A 232 -28.93 0.31 6.02
N ALA A 233 -28.85 1.19 5.03
CA ALA A 233 -29.97 1.57 4.17
C ALA A 233 -30.50 0.40 3.32
N ASN A 234 -29.66 -0.59 3.02
CA ASN A 234 -30.01 -1.80 2.25
C ASN A 234 -30.31 -3.04 3.13
N GLY A 235 -30.45 -2.86 4.46
CA GLY A 235 -30.99 -3.87 5.36
C GLY A 235 -29.99 -4.54 6.29
N ALA A 236 -28.76 -4.04 6.42
CA ALA A 236 -27.89 -4.40 7.53
C ALA A 236 -28.48 -3.84 8.86
N GLU A 237 -28.40 -4.62 9.93
CA GLU A 237 -28.63 -4.14 11.31
C GLU A 237 -27.32 -3.69 11.98
N ASP A 238 -26.21 -4.32 11.59
CA ASP A 238 -24.84 -4.01 12.04
C ASP A 238 -23.81 -4.46 11.00
N VAL A 239 -22.56 -4.03 11.14
CA VAL A 239 -21.46 -4.31 10.21
C VAL A 239 -20.24 -4.91 10.91
N ILE A 240 -19.48 -5.71 10.16
CA ILE A 240 -18.09 -6.06 10.45
C ILE A 240 -17.21 -5.37 9.43
N LEU A 241 -16.20 -4.62 9.87
CA LEU A 241 -15.22 -4.01 8.98
C LEU A 241 -13.97 -4.90 8.90
N HIS A 242 -13.49 -5.24 7.71
CA HIS A 242 -12.27 -6.02 7.51
C HIS A 242 -11.29 -5.28 6.61
N GLY A 243 -10.20 -4.79 7.20
CA GLY A 243 -9.18 -4.00 6.51
C GLY A 243 -7.85 -4.75 6.33
N TRP A 244 -7.28 -4.67 5.13
CA TRP A 244 -5.94 -5.17 4.82
C TRP A 244 -4.94 -4.03 4.63
N SER A 245 -3.73 -4.13 5.19
CA SER A 245 -2.67 -3.13 4.98
C SER A 245 -3.19 -1.71 5.33
N MET A 246 -3.14 -0.73 4.41
CA MET A 246 -3.76 0.58 4.59
C MET A 246 -5.26 0.51 4.88
N GLY A 247 -5.99 -0.44 4.29
CA GLY A 247 -7.40 -0.70 4.62
C GLY A 247 -7.63 -0.97 6.10
N GLY A 248 -6.62 -1.48 6.82
CA GLY A 248 -6.62 -1.57 8.27
C GLY A 248 -6.71 -0.21 8.95
N ALA A 249 -5.90 0.77 8.52
CA ALA A 249 -5.98 2.16 8.99
C ALA A 249 -7.35 2.76 8.65
N ILE A 250 -7.79 2.64 7.39
CA ILE A 250 -9.09 3.16 6.91
C ILE A 250 -10.23 2.70 7.80
N VAL A 251 -10.38 1.38 8.05
CA VAL A 251 -11.50 0.87 8.87
C VAL A 251 -11.39 1.27 10.34
N THR A 252 -10.19 1.44 10.89
CA THR A 252 -10.03 1.94 12.27
C THR A 252 -10.34 3.42 12.41
N THR A 253 -10.02 4.24 11.40
CA THR A 253 -10.36 5.65 11.37
C THR A 253 -11.88 5.83 11.20
N ALA A 254 -12.49 5.17 10.21
CA ALA A 254 -13.94 5.19 10.01
C ALA A 254 -14.71 4.77 11.29
N ALA A 255 -14.29 3.68 11.96
CA ALA A 255 -14.92 3.23 13.20
C ALA A 255 -14.76 4.20 14.40
N ARG A 256 -13.82 5.15 14.34
CA ARG A 256 -13.67 6.25 15.33
C ARG A 256 -14.55 7.46 15.00
N GLU A 257 -14.93 7.63 13.73
CA GLU A 257 -15.55 8.84 13.19
C GLU A 257 -17.05 8.70 12.91
N LEU A 258 -17.56 7.47 12.73
CA LEU A 258 -18.99 7.17 12.60
C LEU A 258 -19.84 7.79 13.74
N GLU A 259 -21.00 8.36 13.39
CA GLU A 259 -21.92 9.00 14.35
C GLU A 259 -22.43 8.02 15.43
N ASP A 260 -22.70 6.77 15.05
CA ASP A 260 -23.01 5.67 15.97
C ASP A 260 -22.02 4.51 15.82
N PRO A 261 -20.94 4.46 16.61
CA PRO A 261 -19.98 3.36 16.54
C PRO A 261 -20.56 2.02 17.03
N ALA A 262 -21.78 1.98 17.61
CA ALA A 262 -22.42 0.72 18.02
C ALA A 262 -22.88 -0.13 16.82
N VAL A 263 -22.97 0.44 15.61
CA VAL A 263 -23.24 -0.34 14.38
C VAL A 263 -22.06 -1.22 13.99
N VAL A 264 -20.83 -0.92 14.45
CA VAL A 264 -19.64 -1.73 14.18
C VAL A 264 -19.55 -2.87 15.21
N LYS A 265 -20.04 -4.04 14.82
CA LYS A 265 -20.05 -5.27 15.63
C LYS A 265 -18.66 -5.87 15.86
N GLY A 266 -17.74 -5.62 14.92
CA GLY A 266 -16.37 -6.11 14.97
C GLY A 266 -15.48 -5.49 13.91
N ILE A 267 -14.18 -5.48 14.19
CA ILE A 267 -13.15 -5.07 13.24
C ILE A 267 -12.16 -6.24 13.11
N VAL A 268 -11.86 -6.62 11.87
CA VAL A 268 -10.82 -7.60 11.54
C VAL A 268 -9.69 -6.84 10.85
N LEU A 269 -8.47 -7.07 11.32
CA LEU A 269 -7.28 -6.37 10.82
C LEU A 269 -6.26 -7.42 10.38
N ASP A 270 -6.01 -7.51 9.07
CA ASP A 270 -5.00 -8.40 8.51
C ASP A 270 -3.83 -7.58 7.98
N SER A 271 -2.67 -7.81 8.59
CA SER A 271 -1.42 -7.12 8.30
C SER A 271 -1.60 -5.58 8.24
N PRO A 272 -2.33 -4.97 9.20
CA PRO A 272 -2.79 -3.59 9.09
C PRO A 272 -1.63 -2.59 9.23
N VAL A 273 -1.77 -1.43 8.62
CA VAL A 273 -1.08 -0.23 9.11
C VAL A 273 -1.91 0.33 10.25
N VAL A 274 -1.29 0.44 11.44
CA VAL A 274 -1.87 1.05 12.66
C VAL A 274 -0.95 2.10 13.29
N ASP A 275 0.17 2.37 12.61
CA ASP A 275 1.18 3.36 12.97
C ASP A 275 1.98 3.61 11.68
N TRP A 276 1.70 4.73 11.02
CA TRP A 276 2.38 5.16 9.81
C TRP A 276 3.81 5.60 10.08
N ASN A 277 4.10 6.19 11.24
CA ASN A 277 5.47 6.56 11.59
C ASN A 277 6.39 5.32 11.62
N SER A 278 6.04 4.30 12.39
CA SER A 278 6.77 3.04 12.52
C SER A 278 6.79 2.27 11.21
N THR A 279 5.69 2.26 10.45
CA THR A 279 5.63 1.60 9.13
C THR A 279 6.61 2.25 8.14
N LEU A 280 6.64 3.58 8.07
CA LEU A 280 7.55 4.30 7.18
C LEU A 280 9.01 4.21 7.61
N ASP A 281 9.30 4.17 8.92
CA ASP A 281 10.68 3.95 9.40
C ASP A 281 11.16 2.52 9.13
N MET A 282 10.28 1.52 9.24
CA MET A 282 10.57 0.13 8.84
C MET A 282 10.83 0.02 7.33
N GLN A 283 9.96 0.57 6.49
CA GLN A 283 10.12 0.56 5.02
C GLN A 283 11.38 1.33 4.58
N ALA A 284 11.75 2.40 5.28
CA ALA A 284 13.00 3.11 5.03
C ALA A 284 14.23 2.27 5.40
N ALA A 285 14.20 1.57 6.54
CA ALA A 285 15.28 0.68 6.97
C ALA A 285 15.47 -0.50 6.00
N ASP A 286 14.39 -1.14 5.54
CA ASP A 286 14.40 -2.23 4.55
C ASP A 286 14.95 -1.78 3.16
N ARG A 287 15.01 -0.47 2.90
CA ARG A 287 15.52 0.16 1.68
C ARG A 287 16.87 0.89 1.88
N ASP A 288 17.55 0.70 3.01
CA ASP A 288 18.80 1.40 3.41
C ASP A 288 18.71 2.95 3.36
N VAL A 289 17.51 3.52 3.52
CA VAL A 289 17.28 4.97 3.49
C VAL A 289 17.71 5.61 4.80
N ILE A 290 18.63 6.58 4.72
CA ILE A 290 19.15 7.25 5.92
C ILE A 290 18.09 8.12 6.60
N ALA A 291 18.06 8.08 7.94
CA ALA A 291 17.05 8.75 8.77
C ALA A 291 16.75 10.23 8.43
N PRO A 292 17.70 11.09 8.01
CA PRO A 292 17.37 12.45 7.58
C PRO A 292 16.41 12.48 6.38
N ILE A 293 16.57 11.57 5.42
CA ILE A 293 15.70 11.46 4.23
C ILE A 293 14.33 10.95 4.65
N THR A 294 14.26 9.93 5.51
CA THR A 294 13.00 9.42 6.07
C THR A 294 12.21 10.51 6.80
N TRP A 295 12.90 11.28 7.66
CA TRP A 295 12.29 12.42 8.35
C TRP A 295 11.78 13.47 7.36
N ALA A 296 12.56 13.81 6.32
CA ALA A 296 12.13 14.77 5.30
C ALA A 296 10.94 14.25 4.48
N ALA A 297 10.93 12.97 4.13
CA ALA A 297 9.82 12.33 3.42
C ALA A 297 8.52 12.40 4.24
N LYS A 298 8.56 12.02 5.53
CA LYS A 298 7.41 12.11 6.45
C LYS A 298 6.81 13.52 6.50
N ARG A 299 7.64 14.55 6.73
CA ARG A 299 7.18 15.95 6.78
C ARG A 299 6.64 16.47 5.44
N ILE A 300 7.11 15.90 4.32
CA ILE A 300 6.61 16.25 2.98
C ILE A 300 5.32 15.48 2.68
N VAL A 301 5.10 14.26 3.20
CA VAL A 301 3.83 13.54 3.12
C VAL A 301 2.73 14.33 3.82
N GLU A 302 2.90 14.67 5.10
CA GLU A 302 1.96 15.50 5.88
C GLU A 302 1.52 16.74 5.09
N TRP A 303 2.48 17.51 4.58
CA TRP A 303 2.19 18.71 3.81
C TRP A 303 1.56 18.47 2.42
N ARG A 304 1.91 17.37 1.72
CA ARG A 304 1.37 17.08 0.37
C ARG A 304 -0.01 16.43 0.42
N ALA A 305 -0.33 15.68 1.47
CA ALA A 305 -1.60 15.00 1.66
C ALA A 305 -2.58 15.75 2.58
N ASP A 306 -2.12 16.82 3.24
CA ASP A 306 -2.86 17.64 4.23
C ASP A 306 -3.24 16.83 5.49
N LEU A 307 -2.24 16.10 6.03
CA LEU A 307 -2.39 15.15 7.14
C LEU A 307 -1.47 15.49 8.32
N ASP A 308 -1.84 15.02 9.50
CA ASP A 308 -0.92 14.79 10.63
C ASP A 308 -0.81 13.27 10.87
N PHE A 309 0.40 12.74 11.05
CA PHE A 309 0.56 11.33 11.39
C PHE A 309 0.16 11.05 12.85
N ASP A 310 0.30 12.04 13.75
CA ASP A 310 -0.05 11.87 15.18
C ASP A 310 -1.58 11.70 15.40
N ASP A 311 -2.42 11.96 14.38
CA ASP A 311 -3.87 11.70 14.40
C ASP A 311 -4.24 10.27 13.91
N LEU A 312 -3.36 9.67 13.10
CA LEU A 312 -3.50 8.35 12.47
C LEU A 312 -2.84 7.19 13.25
N ASP A 313 -1.87 7.50 14.11
CA ASP A 313 -1.13 6.56 14.98
C ASP A 313 -1.81 6.34 16.37
#